data_AF-A0A5D4SSQ1-F1
#
_entry.id   AF-A0A5D4SSQ1-F1
#
_cell.length_a   1.000
_cell.length_b   1.000
_cell.length_c   1.000
_cell.angle_alpha   90.00
_cell.angle_beta   90.00
_cell.angle_gamma   90.00
#
_symmetry.space_group_name_H-M   'P 1'
#
loop_
_entity.id
_entity.type
_entity.pdbx_description
1 polymer ?
#
loop_
_entity_poly.entity_id
_entity_poly.type
_entity_poly.pdbx_seq_one_letter_code
_entity_poly.pdbx_strand_id
1 'polypeptide(L)'
;MSRNTIVFIAALAAEALAAWGVAAYFSVRFIEVLFFIGAAFAAVTFIFSTSGGSPQRHINSMVGAQTGIIQKDEPFFFRKGPVFFASLVLAVIGLIFFVLLIAGIIPPA
;
A
#
# COMPACT_ATOMS: atom_id res chain seq x y z
N MET A 1 18.99 -12.64 6.70
CA MET A 1 17.86 -11.98 6.02
C MET A 1 17.95 -10.49 6.27
N SER A 2 17.94 -9.64 5.24
CA SER A 2 18.13 -8.19 5.45
C SER A 2 16.91 -7.59 6.17
N ARG A 3 17.11 -6.53 6.97
CA ARG A 3 16.03 -5.84 7.72
C ARG A 3 14.87 -5.43 6.79
N ASN A 4 15.18 -4.99 5.57
CA ASN A 4 14.17 -4.62 4.58
C ASN A 4 13.34 -5.80 4.08
N THR A 5 13.94 -6.99 3.97
CA THR A 5 13.23 -8.21 3.56
C THR A 5 12.22 -8.66 4.63
N ILE A 6 12.58 -8.51 5.91
CA ILE A 6 11.66 -8.84 7.02
C ILE A 6 10.45 -7.91 7.00
N VAL A 7 10.67 -6.62 6.82
CA VAL A 7 9.59 -5.61 6.72
C VAL A 7 8.71 -5.88 5.50
N PHE A 8 9.30 -6.26 4.36
CA PHE A 8 8.56 -6.64 3.16
C PHE A 8 7.62 -7.83 3.42
N ILE A 9 8.13 -8.92 4.01
CA ILE A 9 7.31 -10.12 4.26
C ILE A 9 6.23 -9.84 5.31
N ALA A 10 6.54 -9.08 6.35
CA ALA A 10 5.56 -8.69 7.36
C ALA A 10 4.42 -7.86 6.75
N ALA A 11 4.75 -6.91 5.86
CA ALA A 11 3.75 -6.11 5.15
C ALA A 11 2.86 -6.99 4.25
N LEU A 12 3.48 -7.91 3.49
CA LEU A 12 2.76 -8.81 2.59
C LEU A 12 1.81 -9.74 3.37
N ALA A 13 2.25 -10.28 4.51
CA ALA A 13 1.41 -11.08 5.39
C ALA A 13 0.25 -10.26 5.98
N ALA A 14 0.50 -9.03 6.41
CA ALA A 14 -0.53 -8.14 6.96
C ALA A 14 -1.60 -7.77 5.91
N GLU A 15 -1.19 -7.44 4.68
CA GLU A 15 -2.10 -7.15 3.57
C GLU A 15 -2.94 -8.37 3.18
N ALA A 16 -2.33 -9.56 3.14
CA ALA A 16 -3.05 -10.80 2.87
C ALA A 16 -4.09 -11.11 3.96
N LEU A 17 -3.75 -10.92 5.24
CA LEU A 17 -4.68 -11.10 6.36
C LEU A 17 -5.84 -10.08 6.31
N ALA A 18 -5.55 -8.82 5.96
CA ALA A 18 -6.57 -7.80 5.78
C ALA A 18 -7.52 -8.16 4.64
N ALA A 19 -6.99 -8.57 3.49
CA ALA A 19 -7.79 -9.03 2.35
C ALA A 19 -8.65 -10.25 2.71
N TRP A 20 -8.11 -11.18 3.50
CA TRP A 20 -8.85 -12.34 3.98
C TRP A 20 -10.00 -11.95 4.92
N GLY A 21 -9.77 -11.01 5.84
CA GLY A 21 -10.81 -10.50 6.73
C GLY A 21 -11.96 -9.82 5.98
N VAL A 22 -11.64 -9.02 4.96
CA VAL A 22 -12.66 -8.38 4.11
C VAL A 22 -13.43 -9.42 3.30
N ALA A 23 -12.74 -10.39 2.69
CA ALA A 23 -13.38 -11.47 1.95
C ALA A 23 -14.33 -12.29 2.83
N ALA A 24 -13.90 -12.63 4.06
CA ALA A 24 -14.73 -13.34 5.03
C ALA A 24 -15.97 -12.52 5.44
N TYR A 25 -15.82 -11.20 5.63
CA TYR A 25 -16.94 -10.33 6.01
C TYR A 25 -18.00 -10.23 4.90
N PHE A 26 -17.59 -10.10 3.65
CA PHE A 26 -18.51 -9.99 2.51
C PHE A 26 -18.94 -11.35 1.94
N SER A 27 -18.46 -12.47 2.48
CA SER A 27 -18.68 -13.84 1.96
C SER A 27 -18.34 -13.99 0.47
N VAL A 28 -17.38 -13.19 0.00
CA VAL A 28 -16.89 -13.20 -1.38
C VAL A 28 -15.57 -13.95 -1.45
N ARG A 29 -15.18 -14.37 -2.64
CA ARG A 29 -13.91 -15.07 -2.81
C ARG A 29 -12.76 -14.10 -2.58
N PHE A 30 -11.74 -14.58 -1.87
CA PHE A 30 -10.51 -13.82 -1.60
C PHE A 30 -9.94 -13.16 -2.87
N ILE A 31 -10.00 -13.87 -4.00
CA ILE A 31 -9.47 -13.45 -5.29
C ILE A 31 -10.16 -12.20 -5.88
N GLU A 32 -11.43 -11.97 -5.53
CA GLU A 32 -12.22 -10.82 -6.01
C GLU A 32 -11.82 -9.54 -5.28
N VAL A 33 -11.50 -9.66 -3.99
CA VAL A 33 -11.17 -8.52 -3.13
C VAL A 33 -9.67 -8.22 -3.11
N LEU A 34 -8.84 -9.21 -3.46
CA LEU A 34 -7.39 -9.12 -3.42
C LEU A 34 -6.86 -7.94 -4.24
N PHE A 35 -7.43 -7.69 -5.42
CA PHE A 35 -7.06 -6.54 -6.25
C PHE A 35 -7.39 -5.22 -5.55
N PHE A 36 -8.64 -5.04 -5.10
CA PHE A 36 -9.09 -3.78 -4.52
C PHE A 36 -8.35 -3.45 -3.23
N ILE A 37 -8.11 -4.47 -2.39
CA ILE A 37 -7.35 -4.30 -1.14
C ILE A 37 -5.88 -4.01 -1.46
N GLY A 38 -5.25 -4.79 -2.36
CA GLY A 38 -3.87 -4.53 -2.78
C GLY A 38 -3.69 -3.12 -3.37
N ALA A 39 -4.62 -2.67 -4.20
CA ALA A 39 -4.62 -1.32 -4.78
C ALA A 39 -4.83 -0.23 -3.73
N ALA A 40 -5.75 -0.43 -2.79
CA ALA A 40 -5.99 0.51 -1.69
C ALA A 40 -4.74 0.64 -0.79
N PHE A 41 -4.12 -0.48 -0.41
CA PHE A 41 -2.89 -0.47 0.37
C PHE A 41 -1.72 0.13 -0.41
N ALA A 42 -1.59 -0.15 -1.70
CA ALA A 42 -0.58 0.49 -2.55
C ALA A 42 -0.78 2.01 -2.65
N ALA A 43 -2.02 2.48 -2.77
CA ALA A 43 -2.33 3.91 -2.78
C ALA A 43 -2.01 4.57 -1.43
N VAL A 44 -2.39 3.94 -0.32
CA VAL A 44 -2.07 4.42 1.03
C VAL A 44 -0.56 4.47 1.22
N THR A 45 0.15 3.37 0.95
CA THR A 45 1.61 3.32 1.13
C THR A 45 2.33 4.27 0.19
N PHE A 46 1.83 4.49 -1.03
CA PHE A 46 2.32 5.52 -1.95
C PHE A 46 2.21 6.92 -1.33
N ILE A 47 1.04 7.30 -0.80
CA ILE A 47 0.81 8.61 -0.18
C ILE A 47 1.79 8.81 1.00
N PHE A 48 1.92 7.81 1.86
CA PHE A 48 2.80 7.89 3.03
C PHE A 48 4.30 7.78 2.70
N SER A 49 4.68 7.12 1.60
CA SER A 49 6.07 6.90 1.19
C SER A 49 6.65 8.05 0.34
N THR A 50 5.82 9.03 -0.05
CA THR A 50 6.28 10.23 -0.76
C THR A 50 6.94 11.21 0.22
N SER A 51 8.28 11.32 0.19
CA SER A 51 8.95 12.43 0.89
C SER A 51 8.65 13.73 0.11
N GLY A 52 8.14 14.74 0.81
CA GLY A 52 7.63 15.99 0.21
C GLY A 52 6.10 16.05 0.00
N GLY A 53 5.36 14.96 0.24
CA GLY A 53 3.89 14.93 0.17
C GLY A 53 3.17 15.75 1.24
N SER A 54 1.86 16.00 1.03
CA SER A 54 0.99 16.79 1.93
C SER A 54 1.15 16.49 3.43
N PRO A 55 1.21 15.21 3.88
CA PRO A 55 1.39 14.91 5.31
C PRO A 55 2.75 15.36 5.86
N GLN A 56 3.83 15.18 5.09
CA GLN A 56 5.18 15.57 5.50
C GLN A 56 5.33 17.09 5.56
N ARG A 57 4.74 17.82 4.60
CA ARG A 57 4.67 19.28 4.62
C ARG A 57 3.91 19.79 5.85
N HIS A 58 2.82 19.13 6.22
CA HIS A 58 2.05 19.50 7.42
C HIS A 58 2.85 19.27 8.71
N ILE A 59 3.51 18.12 8.85
CA ILE A 59 4.38 17.83 10.00
C ILE A 59 5.54 18.82 10.08
N ASN A 60 6.24 19.07 8.97
CA ASN A 60 7.34 20.04 8.93
C ASN A 60 6.86 21.46 9.26
N SER A 61 5.65 21.84 8.83
CA SER A 61 5.07 23.15 9.18
C SER A 61 4.73 23.27 10.67
N MET A 62 4.23 22.20 11.30
CA MET A 62 3.95 22.19 12.75
C MET A 62 5.24 22.21 13.57
N VAL A 63 6.24 21.40 13.19
CA VAL A 63 7.55 21.36 13.84
C VAL A 63 8.28 22.69 13.67
N GLY A 64 8.22 23.28 12.47
CA GLY A 64 8.76 24.61 12.21
C GLY A 64 8.08 25.71 13.02
N ALA A 65 6.75 25.65 13.20
CA ALA A 65 6.02 26.59 14.05
C ALA A 65 6.38 26.45 15.54
N GLN A 66 6.63 25.23 16.03
CA GLN A 66 7.00 24.98 17.42
C GLN A 66 8.46 25.33 17.74
N THR A 67 9.38 25.15 16.80
CA THR A 67 10.83 25.29 17.02
C THR A 67 11.41 26.59 16.46
N GLY A 68 10.65 27.32 15.64
CA GLY A 68 11.11 28.53 14.95
C GLY A 68 12.11 28.27 13.82
N ILE A 69 12.46 27.00 13.55
CA ILE A 69 13.39 26.61 12.50
C ILE A 69 12.58 26.34 11.22
N ILE A 70 12.74 27.20 10.21
CA ILE A 70 12.12 27.02 8.89
C ILE A 70 12.79 25.81 8.22
N GLN A 71 12.11 24.67 8.26
CA GLN A 71 12.55 23.46 7.58
C GLN A 71 12.41 23.67 6.07
N LYS A 72 13.54 23.66 5.36
CA LYS A 72 13.59 23.86 3.91
C LYS A 72 12.79 22.76 3.23
N ASP A 73 11.84 23.12 2.35
CA ASP A 73 11.03 22.17 1.59
C ASP A 73 11.95 21.15 0.91
N GLU A 74 11.94 19.91 1.39
CA GLU A 74 12.71 18.84 0.77
C GLU A 74 12.14 18.58 -0.63
N PRO A 75 12.99 18.51 -1.67
CA PRO A 75 12.54 18.15 -3.01
C PRO A 75 11.82 16.80 -2.95
N PHE A 76 10.73 16.66 -3.72
CA PHE A 76 9.92 15.44 -3.79
C PHE A 76 10.80 14.23 -4.18
N PHE A 77 11.34 13.53 -3.18
CA PHE A 77 12.10 12.31 -3.40
C PHE A 77 11.17 11.14 -3.11
N PHE A 78 10.87 10.37 -4.14
CA PHE A 78 10.11 9.15 -3.96
C PHE A 78 11.01 8.09 -3.31
N ARG A 79 11.05 8.03 -1.98
CA ARG A 79 11.72 6.94 -1.26
C ARG A 79 10.90 5.69 -1.50
N LYS A 80 11.30 4.87 -2.49
CA LYS A 80 10.70 3.57 -2.82
C LYS A 80 10.96 2.59 -1.66
N GLY A 81 10.16 2.67 -0.61
CA GLY A 81 10.25 1.78 0.54
C GLY A 81 9.93 0.33 0.13
N PRO A 82 10.52 -0.68 0.80
CA PRO A 82 10.21 -2.09 0.52
C PRO A 82 8.71 -2.40 0.70
N VAL A 83 8.01 -1.67 1.57
CA VAL A 83 6.55 -1.80 1.77
C VAL A 83 5.77 -1.43 0.52
N PHE A 84 6.11 -0.32 -0.15
CA PHE A 84 5.45 0.10 -1.39
C PHE A 84 5.61 -0.95 -2.49
N PHE A 85 6.81 -1.55 -2.60
CA PHE A 85 7.04 -2.64 -3.56
C PHE A 85 6.20 -3.88 -3.22
N ALA A 86 6.00 -4.20 -1.94
CA ALA A 86 5.13 -5.32 -1.53
C ALA A 86 3.69 -5.08 -1.98
N SER A 87 3.13 -3.92 -1.65
CA SER A 87 1.75 -3.56 -2.02
C SER A 87 1.57 -3.51 -3.54
N LEU A 88 2.56 -3.00 -4.28
CA LEU A 88 2.51 -2.95 -5.74
C LEU A 88 2.50 -4.35 -6.36
N VAL A 89 3.34 -5.27 -5.86
CA VAL A 89 3.35 -6.67 -6.31
C VAL A 89 2.01 -7.33 -6.03
N LEU A 90 1.46 -7.12 -4.83
CA LEU A 90 0.14 -7.64 -4.46
C LEU A 90 -0.98 -7.08 -5.34
N ALA A 91 -0.95 -5.80 -5.66
CA ALA A 91 -1.89 -5.16 -6.57
C ALA A 91 -1.80 -5.72 -8.00
N VAL A 92 -0.60 -5.96 -8.52
CA VAL A 92 -0.40 -6.55 -9.86
C VAL A 92 -0.89 -8.00 -9.90
N ILE A 93 -0.56 -8.80 -8.88
CA ILE A 93 -1.04 -10.18 -8.77
C ILE A 93 -2.58 -10.21 -8.66
N GLY A 94 -3.14 -9.34 -7.81
CA GLY A 94 -4.58 -9.17 -7.67
C GLY A 94 -5.23 -8.77 -8.99
N LEU A 95 -4.62 -7.86 -9.76
CA LEU A 95 -5.14 -7.41 -11.06
C LEU A 95 -5.21 -8.57 -12.06
N ILE A 96 -4.16 -9.40 -12.15
CA ILE A 96 -4.14 -10.57 -13.04
C ILE A 96 -5.31 -11.49 -12.70
N PHE A 97 -5.50 -11.78 -11.42
CA PHE A 97 -6.58 -12.63 -10.96
C PHE A 97 -7.98 -12.03 -11.18
N PHE A 98 -8.12 -10.73 -10.98
CA PHE A 98 -9.36 -10.01 -11.23
C PHE A 98 -9.73 -10.02 -12.72
N VAL A 99 -8.75 -9.83 -13.61
CA VAL A 99 -8.95 -9.93 -15.06
C VAL A 99 -9.36 -11.36 -15.46
N LEU A 100 -8.74 -12.39 -14.88
CA LEU A 100 -9.13 -13.79 -15.12
C LEU A 100 -10.56 -14.10 -14.64
N LEU A 101 -11.01 -13.43 -13.58
CA LEU A 101 -12.39 -13.54 -13.09
C LEU A 101 -13.39 -12.85 -14.01
N ILE A 102 -13.11 -11.61 -14.45
CA ILE A 102 -13.95 -10.89 -15.43
C ILE A 102 -14.00 -11.63 -16.77
N ALA A 103 -12.87 -12.23 -17.19
CA ALA A 103 -12.79 -13.02 -18.41
C ALA A 103 -13.60 -14.34 -18.35
N GLY A 104 -14.22 -14.67 -17.21
CA GLY A 104 -15.07 -15.86 -17.05
C GLY A 104 -14.30 -17.19 -17.08
N ILE A 105 -12.97 -17.15 -17.11
CA ILE A 105 -12.10 -18.33 -17.01
C ILE A 105 -12.23 -18.95 -15.62
N ILE A 106 -12.44 -18.10 -14.61
CA ILE A 106 -12.77 -18.50 -13.26
C ILE A 106 -14.26 -18.17 -13.06
N PRO A 107 -15.14 -19.18 -12.88
CA PRO A 107 -16.56 -18.90 -12.73
C PRO A 107 -16.82 -18.01 -11.49
N PRO A 108 -17.70 -17.00 -11.61
CA PRO A 108 -18.21 -16.29 -10.45
C PRO A 108 -19.04 -17.26 -9.59
N ALA A 109 -18.98 -17.09 -8.27
CA ALA A 109 -19.77 -17.89 -7.34
C ALA A 109 -21.26 -17.59 -7.46
#